data_AF-A0A5B6TCB7-F1
#
_entry.id   AF-A0A5B6TCB7-F1
#
_cell.length_a   1.000
_cell.length_b   1.000
_cell.length_c   1.000
_cell.angle_alpha   90.00
_cell.angle_beta   90.00
_cell.angle_gamma   90.00
#
_symmetry.space_group_name_H-M   'P 1'
#
loop_
_entity.id
_entity.type
_entity.pdbx_description
1 polymer ?
#
loop_
_entity_poly.entity_id
_entity_poly.type
_entity_poly.pdbx_seq_one_letter_code
_entity_poly.pdbx_strand_id
1 'polypeptide(L)'
;MNKQLKDAVLAIDRVAMEKASQNNLRLMYANDTDYKVRKGDALYIISDNKLQRLEMDTIELIGWHEMEGYSIEDMSSVNYYHHKKFNRLVICEMSYQVGCCLAYFSDKKTTEVSDLVKGHKQHFLDVALIRKLRINSVLE
;
A
#
# COMPACT_ATOMS: atom_id res chain seq x y z
N MET A 1 -0.45 12.67 4.85
CA MET A 1 -1.88 12.44 4.50
C MET A 1 -2.58 13.75 4.13
N ASN A 2 -3.26 13.82 2.97
CA ASN A 2 -4.06 15.00 2.56
C ASN A 2 -5.31 15.15 3.45
N LYS A 3 -5.75 16.40 3.71
CA LYS A 3 -6.93 16.76 4.54
C LYS A 3 -8.19 15.97 4.17
N GLN A 4 -8.46 15.80 2.88
CA GLN A 4 -9.63 15.04 2.40
C GLN A 4 -9.62 13.57 2.86
N LEU A 5 -8.45 12.91 2.82
CA LEU A 5 -8.30 11.54 3.28
C LEU A 5 -8.48 11.43 4.80
N LYS A 6 -8.00 12.44 5.55
CA LYS A 6 -8.20 12.52 7.00
C LYS A 6 -9.69 12.62 7.35
N ASP A 7 -10.43 13.49 6.66
CA ASP A 7 -11.86 13.67 6.89
C ASP A 7 -12.65 12.41 6.52
N ALA A 8 -12.24 11.72 5.45
CA ALA A 8 -12.82 10.43 5.05
C ALA A 8 -12.61 9.33 6.10
N VAL A 9 -11.40 9.22 6.67
CA VAL A 9 -11.09 8.26 7.76
C VAL A 9 -11.96 8.54 8.98
N LEU A 10 -12.11 9.80 9.37
CA LEU A 10 -12.91 10.20 10.55
C LEU A 10 -14.41 9.93 10.37
N ALA A 11 -14.90 9.87 9.12
CA ALA A 11 -16.29 9.56 8.81
C ALA A 11 -16.59 8.05 8.84
N ILE A 12 -15.56 7.19 8.81
CA ILE A 12 -15.70 5.73 8.81
C ILE A 12 -15.78 5.23 10.26
N ASP A 13 -16.63 4.22 10.51
CA ASP A 13 -16.69 3.55 11.81
C ASP A 13 -15.30 3.04 12.25
N ARG A 14 -14.93 3.37 13.49
CA ARG A 14 -13.61 3.09 14.03
C ARG A 14 -13.26 1.59 14.00
N VAL A 15 -14.20 0.72 14.38
CA VAL A 15 -13.96 -0.73 14.41
C VAL A 15 -13.78 -1.28 13.00
N ALA A 16 -14.58 -0.79 12.05
CA ALA A 16 -14.42 -1.13 10.64
C ALA A 16 -13.05 -0.69 10.09
N MET A 17 -12.60 0.52 10.44
CA MET A 17 -11.30 1.05 10.04
C MET A 17 -10.12 0.27 10.64
N GLU A 18 -10.21 -0.12 11.92
CA GLU A 18 -9.18 -0.94 12.58
C GLU A 18 -9.06 -2.32 11.89
N LYS A 19 -10.18 -2.98 11.58
CA LYS A 19 -10.18 -4.25 10.84
C LYS A 19 -9.61 -4.12 9.43
N ALA A 20 -10.02 -3.06 8.71
CA ALA A 20 -9.50 -2.76 7.38
C ALA A 20 -7.99 -2.53 7.41
N SER A 21 -7.51 -1.75 8.38
CA SER A 21 -6.09 -1.47 8.61
C SER A 21 -5.29 -2.74 8.84
N GLN A 22 -5.74 -3.62 9.75
CA GLN A 22 -5.07 -4.89 10.04
C GLN A 22 -5.01 -5.80 8.81
N ASN A 23 -6.10 -5.88 8.05
CA ASN A 23 -6.12 -6.67 6.83
C ASN A 23 -5.19 -6.10 5.75
N ASN A 24 -5.21 -4.78 5.54
CA ASN A 24 -4.33 -4.12 4.59
C ASN A 24 -2.86 -4.32 4.96
N LEU A 25 -2.53 -4.23 6.25
CA LEU A 25 -1.18 -4.49 6.77
C LEU A 25 -0.74 -5.92 6.46
N ARG A 26 -1.60 -6.92 6.73
CA ARG A 26 -1.33 -8.32 6.40
C ARG A 26 -1.06 -8.52 4.91
N LEU A 27 -1.80 -7.83 4.04
CA LEU A 27 -1.64 -7.94 2.58
C LEU A 27 -0.40 -7.19 2.06
N MET A 28 -0.10 -6.02 2.63
CA MET A 28 1.10 -5.23 2.32
C MET A 28 2.38 -6.07 2.53
N TYR A 29 2.42 -6.82 3.64
CA TYR A 29 3.54 -7.69 4.02
C TYR A 29 3.28 -9.17 3.74
N ALA A 30 2.30 -9.51 2.90
CA ALA A 30 1.99 -10.90 2.58
C ALA A 30 3.21 -11.66 2.05
N ASN A 31 4.01 -11.01 1.22
CA ASN A 31 5.21 -11.60 0.64
C ASN A 31 6.40 -11.72 1.61
N ASP A 32 6.38 -10.96 2.70
CA ASP A 32 7.44 -10.93 3.73
C ASP A 32 7.09 -11.84 4.92
N THR A 33 5.87 -12.37 4.93
CA THR A 33 5.35 -13.33 5.91
C THR A 33 5.05 -14.67 5.23
N ASP A 34 4.70 -15.70 5.99
CA ASP A 34 4.23 -16.98 5.43
C ASP A 34 2.83 -16.89 4.78
N TYR A 35 2.27 -15.68 4.65
CA TYR A 35 0.93 -15.44 4.14
C TYR A 35 0.90 -15.44 2.61
N LYS A 36 0.39 -16.52 2.02
CA LYS A 36 0.11 -16.56 0.57
C LYS A 36 -1.22 -15.87 0.27
N VAL A 37 -1.18 -14.81 -0.53
CA VAL A 37 -2.38 -14.14 -1.07
C VAL A 37 -3.23 -15.14 -1.85
N ARG A 38 -4.51 -15.25 -1.50
CA ARG A 38 -5.46 -16.21 -2.09
C ARG A 38 -6.51 -15.50 -2.93
N LYS A 39 -7.17 -16.26 -3.79
CA LYS A 39 -8.38 -15.81 -4.47
C LYS A 39 -9.44 -15.43 -3.43
N GLY A 40 -9.92 -14.19 -3.46
CA GLY A 40 -10.85 -13.62 -2.48
C GLY A 40 -10.19 -12.77 -1.38
N ASP A 41 -8.85 -12.71 -1.31
CA ASP A 41 -8.19 -11.68 -0.55
C ASP A 41 -8.42 -10.32 -1.20
N ALA A 42 -8.59 -9.29 -0.37
CA ALA A 42 -8.91 -7.97 -0.84
C ALA A 42 -8.29 -6.89 0.04
N LEU A 43 -7.84 -5.80 -0.58
CA LEU A 43 -7.54 -4.55 0.11
C LEU A 43 -8.85 -3.83 0.43
N TYR A 44 -8.91 -3.16 1.57
CA TYR A 44 -9.96 -2.22 1.89
C TYR A 44 -9.47 -0.81 1.58
N ILE A 45 -10.05 -0.22 0.54
CA ILE A 45 -9.70 1.12 0.08
C ILE A 45 -10.72 2.13 0.60
N ILE A 46 -10.25 3.35 0.87
CA ILE A 46 -11.08 4.50 1.16
C ILE A 46 -11.42 5.17 -0.18
N SER A 47 -12.71 5.17 -0.52
CA SER A 47 -13.26 5.89 -1.67
C SER A 47 -14.62 6.45 -1.29
N ASP A 48 -14.87 7.71 -1.65
CA ASP A 48 -16.15 8.39 -1.40
C ASP A 48 -16.59 8.34 0.07
N ASN A 49 -15.64 8.55 0.98
CA ASN A 49 -15.82 8.49 2.45
C ASN A 49 -16.33 7.14 2.98
N LYS A 50 -16.09 6.06 2.23
CA LYS A 50 -16.48 4.70 2.61
C LYS A 50 -15.32 3.74 2.43
N LEU A 51 -15.36 2.65 3.19
CA LEU A 51 -14.51 1.48 2.92
C LEU A 51 -15.14 0.67 1.79
N GLN A 52 -14.37 0.46 0.74
CA GLN A 52 -14.72 -0.41 -0.37
C GLN A 52 -13.73 -1.58 -0.42
N ARG A 53 -14.24 -2.76 -0.75
CA ARG A 53 -13.43 -3.96 -0.89
C ARG A 53 -12.90 -4.06 -2.31
N LEU A 54 -11.59 -4.17 -2.46
CA LEU A 54 -10.87 -4.27 -3.72
C LEU A 54 -10.11 -5.59 -3.79
N GLU A 55 -10.56 -6.49 -4.65
CA GLU A 55 -9.97 -7.83 -4.79
C GLU A 55 -8.51 -7.76 -5.26
N MET A 56 -7.63 -8.56 -4.64
CA MET A 56 -6.20 -8.59 -4.96
C MET A 56 -5.91 -9.03 -6.40
N ASP A 57 -6.79 -9.80 -7.04
CA ASP A 57 -6.62 -10.25 -8.44
C ASP A 57 -6.88 -9.13 -9.47
N THR A 58 -7.60 -8.08 -9.08
CA THR A 58 -7.88 -6.90 -9.91
C THR A 58 -6.77 -5.86 -9.91
N ILE A 59 -5.80 -6.02 -9.03
CA ILE A 59 -4.67 -5.11 -8.86
C ILE A 59 -3.34 -5.84 -9.06
N GLU A 60 -2.29 -5.08 -9.31
CA GLU A 60 -0.94 -5.59 -9.52
C GLU A 60 0.05 -4.69 -8.81
N LEU A 61 0.96 -5.27 -8.03
CA LEU A 61 2.00 -4.49 -7.34
C LEU A 61 3.02 -3.99 -8.38
N ILE A 62 3.14 -2.68 -8.54
CA ILE A 62 4.02 -2.04 -9.52
C ILE A 62 5.16 -1.23 -8.89
N GLY A 63 5.18 -1.12 -7.56
CA GLY A 63 6.25 -0.48 -6.83
C GLY A 63 6.01 -0.51 -5.33
N TRP A 64 7.04 -0.22 -4.57
CA TRP A 64 6.95 -0.04 -3.13
C TRP A 64 8.08 0.87 -2.65
N HIS A 65 7.92 1.48 -1.48
CA HIS A 65 9.00 2.13 -0.75
C HIS A 65 8.85 1.93 0.74
N GLU A 66 9.98 2.00 1.43
CA GLU A 66 10.06 2.05 2.89
C GLU A 66 10.92 3.26 3.25
N MET A 67 10.49 4.00 4.26
CA MET A 67 11.24 5.08 4.86
C MET A 67 11.54 4.68 6.29
N GLU A 68 12.83 4.61 6.62
CA GLU A 68 13.31 4.40 7.98
C GLU A 68 13.98 5.70 8.45
N GLY A 69 13.33 6.41 9.35
CA GLY A 69 13.91 7.58 10.01
C GLY A 69 14.63 7.21 11.31
N TYR A 70 15.30 8.19 11.92
CA TYR A 70 15.91 8.05 13.25
C TYR A 70 14.85 7.92 14.38
N SER A 71 13.61 8.33 14.09
CA SER A 71 12.47 8.22 14.99
C SER A 71 11.42 7.27 14.40
N ILE A 72 10.71 6.55 15.28
CA ILE A 72 9.56 5.69 14.88
C ILE A 72 8.48 6.54 14.17
N GLU A 73 8.41 7.83 14.49
CA GLU A 73 7.45 8.78 13.93
C GLU A 73 7.68 9.05 12.45
N ASP A 74 8.90 8.81 11.94
CA ASP A 74 9.27 9.02 10.54
C ASP A 74 9.28 7.70 9.74
N MET A 75 8.88 6.59 10.36
CA MET A 75 8.79 5.32 9.65
C MET A 75 7.51 5.26 8.82
N SER A 76 7.62 4.80 7.57
CA SER A 76 6.47 4.51 6.71
C SER A 76 6.78 3.44 5.68
N SER A 77 5.77 2.66 5.29
CA SER A 77 5.86 1.71 4.18
C SER A 77 4.71 1.93 3.23
N VAL A 78 4.99 1.90 1.93
CA VAL A 78 4.00 2.16 0.89
C VAL A 78 4.12 1.15 -0.23
N ASN A 79 3.00 0.52 -0.59
CA ASN A 79 2.85 -0.28 -1.79
C ASN A 79 2.03 0.48 -2.82
N TYR A 80 2.50 0.46 -4.06
CA TYR A 80 1.83 1.03 -5.23
C TYR A 80 1.27 -0.10 -6.08
N TYR A 81 -0.04 -0.09 -6.29
CA TYR A 81 -0.71 -1.06 -7.13
C TYR A 81 -1.35 -0.41 -8.35
N HIS A 82 -1.30 -1.08 -9.49
CA HIS A 82 -2.08 -0.75 -10.68
C HIS A 82 -3.41 -1.48 -10.63
N HIS A 83 -4.52 -0.74 -10.69
CA HIS A 83 -5.84 -1.34 -10.87
C HIS A 83 -6.11 -1.55 -12.36
N LYS A 84 -6.10 -2.82 -12.81
CA LYS A 84 -6.15 -3.20 -14.23
C LYS A 84 -7.38 -2.65 -14.97
N LYS A 85 -8.57 -2.80 -14.36
CA LYS A 85 -9.84 -2.36 -14.96
C LYS A 85 -9.98 -0.85 -15.11
N PHE A 86 -9.63 -0.08 -14.07
CA PHE A 86 -9.83 1.37 -14.07
C PHE A 86 -8.61 2.15 -14.54
N ASN A 87 -7.49 1.46 -14.75
CA ASN A 87 -6.19 2.06 -15.07
C ASN A 87 -5.81 3.18 -14.08
N ARG A 88 -6.04 2.93 -12.78
CA ARG A 88 -5.74 3.88 -11.69
C ARG A 88 -4.65 3.35 -10.80
N LEU A 89 -3.91 4.26 -10.18
CA LEU A 89 -2.97 3.93 -9.12
C LEU A 89 -3.71 3.78 -7.79
N VAL A 90 -3.47 2.69 -7.09
CA VAL A 90 -3.87 2.44 -5.71
C VAL A 90 -2.64 2.55 -4.85
N ILE A 91 -2.69 3.39 -3.83
CA ILE A 91 -1.64 3.53 -2.83
C ILE A 91 -2.12 2.82 -1.58
N CYS A 92 -1.30 1.92 -1.04
CA CYS A 92 -1.48 1.37 0.29
C CYS A 92 -0.32 1.85 1.16
N GLU A 93 -0.61 2.60 2.21
CA GLU A 93 0.37 3.30 3.03
C GLU A 93 0.16 2.95 4.51
N MET A 94 1.22 2.46 5.14
CA MET A 94 1.33 2.33 6.58
C MET A 94 2.05 3.55 7.14
N SER A 95 1.39 4.27 8.05
CA SER A 95 2.02 5.31 8.86
C SER A 95 2.10 4.84 10.31
N TYR A 96 3.33 4.79 10.83
CA TYR A 96 3.58 4.36 12.21
C TYR A 96 3.08 5.38 13.26
N GLN A 97 2.89 6.65 12.86
CA GLN A 97 2.31 7.70 13.72
C GLN A 97 0.86 7.43 14.13
N VAL A 98 0.07 6.88 13.20
CA VAL A 98 -1.37 6.61 13.41
C VAL A 98 -1.66 5.12 13.58
N GLY A 99 -0.63 4.27 13.49
CA GLY A 99 -0.76 2.81 13.60
C GLY A 99 -1.74 2.24 12.59
N CYS A 100 -1.93 2.90 11.44
CA CYS A 100 -2.93 2.53 10.45
C CYS A 100 -2.32 2.28 9.07
N CYS A 101 -2.82 1.24 8.41
CA CYS A 101 -2.50 0.90 7.03
C CYS A 101 -3.72 1.21 6.15
N LEU A 102 -3.63 2.32 5.42
CA LEU A 102 -4.72 2.82 4.60
C LEU A 102 -4.47 2.46 3.14
N ALA A 103 -5.53 2.26 2.37
CA ALA A 103 -5.43 2.16 0.93
C ALA A 103 -6.41 3.13 0.27
N TYR A 104 -6.04 3.73 -0.86
CA TYR A 104 -6.85 4.72 -1.56
C TYR A 104 -6.45 4.83 -3.03
N PHE A 105 -7.36 5.31 -3.88
CA PHE A 105 -6.99 5.69 -5.24
C PHE A 105 -6.22 7.01 -5.23
N SER A 106 -5.13 7.04 -5.98
CA SER A 106 -4.36 8.26 -6.22
C SER A 106 -4.81 8.96 -7.50
N ASP A 107 -4.63 10.27 -7.54
CA ASP A 107 -4.74 11.07 -8.76
C ASP A 107 -3.46 11.00 -9.62
N LYS A 108 -2.38 10.42 -9.07
CA LYS A 108 -1.13 10.17 -9.80
C LYS A 108 -1.28 9.01 -10.77
N LYS A 109 -0.52 9.05 -11.86
CA LYS A 109 -0.47 7.99 -12.87
C LYS A 109 0.49 6.89 -12.46
N THR A 110 0.24 5.67 -12.94
CA THR A 110 1.13 4.52 -12.75
C THR A 110 2.54 4.76 -13.29
N THR A 111 2.67 5.56 -14.36
CA THR A 111 3.96 5.94 -14.95
C THR A 111 4.82 6.81 -14.03
N GLU A 112 4.22 7.49 -13.06
CA GLU A 112 4.93 8.37 -12.11
C GLU A 112 5.56 7.58 -10.95
N VAL A 113 5.20 6.30 -10.77
CA VAL A 113 5.62 5.48 -9.62
C VAL A 113 7.14 5.38 -9.48
N SER A 114 7.87 5.24 -10.60
CA SER A 114 9.34 5.24 -10.58
C SER A 114 9.91 6.48 -9.88
N ASP A 115 9.35 7.65 -10.16
CA ASP A 115 9.88 8.91 -9.66
C ASP A 115 9.47 9.13 -8.21
N LEU A 116 8.28 8.67 -7.82
CA LEU A 116 7.85 8.63 -6.43
C LEU A 116 8.81 7.78 -5.59
N VAL A 117 9.08 6.54 -6.01
CA VAL A 117 9.98 5.63 -5.28
C VAL A 117 11.41 6.20 -5.21
N LYS A 118 11.91 6.82 -6.29
CA LYS A 118 13.27 7.40 -6.33
C LYS A 118 13.45 8.61 -5.41
N GLY A 119 12.39 9.38 -5.16
CA GLY A 119 12.43 10.53 -4.26
C GLY A 119 12.70 10.17 -2.79
N HIS A 120 12.52 8.89 -2.41
CA HIS A 120 12.58 8.42 -1.01
C HIS A 120 13.91 7.71 -0.62
N LYS A 121 14.99 7.90 -1.40
CA LYS A 121 16.30 7.30 -1.08
C LYS A 121 16.92 7.86 0.20
N GLN A 122 16.85 7.13 1.31
CA GLN A 122 17.93 7.10 2.31
C GLN A 122 17.73 5.95 3.31
N HIS A 123 18.74 5.06 3.34
CA HIS A 123 19.00 3.96 4.28
C HIS A 123 18.48 2.56 3.91
N PHE A 124 19.33 1.58 4.22
CA PHE A 124 19.61 0.37 3.46
C PHE A 124 19.54 -0.81 4.44
N LEU A 125 18.64 -1.75 4.19
CA LEU A 125 18.81 -3.17 4.51
C LEU A 125 18.29 -3.92 3.27
N ASP A 126 19.05 -4.89 2.79
CA ASP A 126 18.93 -5.47 1.44
C ASP A 126 17.71 -6.40 1.27
N VAL A 127 16.52 -5.83 1.44
CA VAL A 127 15.21 -6.40 1.05
C VAL A 127 15.00 -6.26 -0.47
N ALA A 128 15.76 -5.34 -1.10
CA ALA A 128 15.79 -5.12 -2.53
C ALA A 128 16.29 -6.35 -3.32
N LEU A 129 17.22 -7.16 -2.79
CA LEU A 129 17.66 -8.41 -3.43
C LEU A 129 16.56 -9.49 -3.42
N ILE A 130 15.80 -9.61 -2.31
CA ILE A 130 14.70 -10.59 -2.17
C ILE A 130 13.50 -10.22 -3.06
N ARG A 131 13.14 -8.92 -3.15
CA ARG A 131 12.04 -8.45 -4.01
C ARG A 131 12.40 -8.36 -5.51
N LYS A 132 13.68 -8.09 -5.88
CA LYS A 132 14.13 -8.07 -7.30
C LYS A 132 14.11 -9.44 -7.98
N LEU A 133 14.45 -10.52 -7.26
CA LEU A 133 14.47 -11.88 -7.83
C LEU A 133 13.09 -12.34 -8.32
N ARG A 134 11.99 -11.86 -7.72
CA ARG A 134 10.62 -12.25 -8.13
C ARG A 134 10.05 -11.42 -9.28
N ILE A 135 10.42 -10.16 -9.46
CA ILE A 135 10.01 -9.37 -10.64
C ILE A 135 10.63 -9.95 -11.91
N ASN A 136 11.89 -10.39 -11.86
CA ASN A 136 12.53 -11.04 -13.01
C ASN A 136 11.83 -12.36 -13.40
N SER A 137 11.29 -13.13 -12.44
CA SER A 137 10.55 -14.37 -12.74
C SER A 137 9.14 -14.17 -13.34
N VAL A 138 8.64 -12.93 -13.38
CA VAL A 138 7.34 -12.59 -14.01
C VAL A 138 7.54 -12.00 -15.42
N LEU A 139 8.78 -11.65 -15.77
CA LEU A 139 9.16 -11.08 -17.07
C LEU A 139 9.92 -12.08 -17.96
N GLU A 140 9.97 -13.37 -17.58
CA GLU A 140 10.39 -14.50 -18.43
C GLU A 140 9.18 -15.35 -18.84
#